data_AF-A0A1I4E386-F1
#
_entry.id   AF-A0A1I4E386-F1
#
_cell.length_a   1.000
_cell.length_b   1.000
_cell.length_c   1.000
_cell.angle_alpha   90.00
_cell.angle_beta   90.00
_cell.angle_gamma   90.00
#
_symmetry.space_group_name_H-M   'P 1'
#
loop_
_entity.id
_entity.type
_entity.pdbx_description
1 polymer ?
#
loop_
_entity_poly.entity_id
_entity_poly.type
_entity_poly.pdbx_seq_one_letter_code
_entity_poly.pdbx_strand_id
1 'polypeptide(L)'
;MARIDINDPYEDYLKSLVDAGLFRSVTAAAENAIYRQMVEDEKLRLSSVSAAIAKGEADIQAGSTVRYTSSLMTEISEKGKQAALAGKTIKNEVKP
;
A
#
# COMPACT_ATOMS: atom_id res chain seq x y z
N MET A 1 18.62 -18.78 11.81
CA MET A 1 18.22 -17.36 11.68
C MET A 1 19.12 -16.71 10.65
N ALA A 2 18.56 -15.98 9.70
CA ALA A 2 19.37 -15.19 8.77
C ALA A 2 20.09 -14.08 9.53
N ARG A 3 21.35 -13.82 9.19
CA ARG A 3 22.12 -12.71 9.76
C ARG A 3 21.66 -11.43 9.07
N ILE A 4 21.12 -10.49 9.84
CA ILE A 4 20.79 -9.14 9.37
C ILE A 4 21.96 -8.26 9.77
N ASP A 5 22.73 -7.79 8.79
CA ASP A 5 23.75 -6.79 9.03
C ASP A 5 23.07 -5.42 9.07
N ILE A 6 23.16 -4.76 10.22
CA ILE A 6 22.57 -3.43 10.47
C ILE A 6 23.73 -2.45 10.46
N ASN A 7 23.67 -1.46 9.57
CA ASN A 7 24.70 -0.42 9.51
C ASN A 7 24.55 0.59 10.66
N ASP A 8 25.66 1.22 11.04
CA ASP A 8 25.60 2.45 11.83
C ASP A 8 24.89 3.56 11.02
N PRO A 9 24.06 4.41 11.65
CA PRO A 9 23.86 4.60 13.09
C PRO A 9 22.74 3.75 13.73
N TYR A 10 22.15 2.82 12.98
CA TYR A 10 20.96 2.09 13.43
C TYR A 10 21.29 1.04 14.50
N GLU A 11 22.47 0.43 14.43
CA GLU A 11 22.92 -0.52 15.46
C GLU A 11 23.09 0.18 16.82
N ASP A 12 23.74 1.35 16.85
CA ASP A 12 23.91 2.17 18.05
C ASP A 12 22.56 2.59 18.65
N TYR A 13 21.61 2.99 17.80
CA TYR A 13 20.26 3.31 18.27
C TYR A 13 19.60 2.09 18.93
N LEU A 14 19.65 0.91 18.31
CA LEU A 14 19.06 -0.29 18.89
C LEU A 14 19.73 -0.71 20.20
N LYS A 15 21.06 -0.56 20.32
CA LYS A 15 21.79 -0.77 21.58
C LYS A 15 21.32 0.19 22.66
N SER A 16 21.16 1.47 22.34
CA SER A 16 20.67 2.48 23.30
C SER A 16 19.30 2.15 23.89
N LEU A 17 18.42 1.50 23.11
CA LEU A 17 17.10 1.07 23.59
C LEU A 17 17.20 -0.12 24.56
N VAL A 18 18.20 -0.99 24.39
CA VAL A 18 18.49 -2.10 25.31
C VAL A 18 19.11 -1.55 26.60
N ASP A 19 20.08 -0.65 26.48
CA ASP A 19 20.74 0.00 27.63
C ASP A 19 19.75 0.81 28.47
N ALA A 20 18.75 1.41 27.84
CA ALA A 20 17.63 2.09 28.51
C ALA A 20 16.63 1.12 29.17
N GLY A 21 16.80 -0.21 29.02
CA GLY A 21 15.91 -1.22 29.57
C GLY A 21 14.57 -1.36 28.86
N LEU A 22 14.39 -0.74 27.68
CA LEU A 22 13.13 -0.79 26.92
C LEU A 22 12.95 -2.14 26.22
N PHE A 23 14.05 -2.83 25.89
CA PHE A 23 14.05 -4.15 25.27
C PHE A 23 15.08 -5.07 25.89
N ARG A 24 14.79 -6.37 25.91
CA ARG A 24 15.68 -7.41 26.42
C ARG A 24 16.94 -7.65 25.56
N SER A 25 16.89 -7.26 24.29
CA SER A 25 17.98 -7.45 23.31
C SER A 25 17.75 -6.62 22.06
N VAL A 26 18.82 -6.41 21.27
CA VAL A 26 18.78 -5.73 19.97
C VAL A 26 17.82 -6.43 19.01
N THR A 27 17.80 -7.78 19.00
CA THR A 27 16.87 -8.57 18.19
C THR A 27 15.42 -8.26 18.54
N ALA A 28 15.07 -8.18 19.83
CA ALA A 28 13.71 -7.87 20.25
C ALA A 28 13.28 -6.44 19.84
N ALA A 29 14.20 -5.48 19.88
CA ALA A 29 13.96 -4.12 19.39
C ALA A 29 13.75 -4.09 17.86
N ALA A 30 14.57 -4.83 17.11
CA ALA A 30 14.46 -4.93 15.65
C ALA A 30 13.14 -5.63 15.22
N GLU A 31 12.77 -6.74 15.87
CA GLU A 31 11.49 -7.42 15.62
C GLU A 31 10.29 -6.50 15.88
N ASN A 32 10.34 -5.69 16.94
CA ASN A 32 9.29 -4.70 17.22
C ASN A 32 9.21 -3.62 16.13
N ALA A 33 10.35 -3.14 15.64
CA ALA A 33 10.40 -2.16 14.56
C ALA A 33 9.80 -2.72 13.26
N ILE A 34 10.15 -3.97 12.90
CA ILE A 34 9.57 -4.66 11.74
C ILE A 34 8.06 -4.82 11.91
N TYR A 35 7.60 -5.27 13.08
CA TYR A 35 6.17 -5.42 13.36
C TYR A 35 5.42 -4.08 13.19
N ARG A 36 5.98 -2.98 13.70
CA ARG A 36 5.40 -1.64 13.51
C ARG A 36 5.31 -1.25 12.04
N GLN A 37 6.36 -1.51 11.26
CA GLN A 37 6.34 -1.25 9.81
C GLN A 37 5.24 -2.06 9.12
N MET A 38 5.10 -3.35 9.43
CA MET A 38 4.03 -4.18 8.88
C MET A 38 2.64 -3.65 9.21
N VAL A 39 2.44 -3.14 10.43
CA VAL A 39 1.16 -2.53 10.84
C VAL A 39 0.89 -1.23 10.08
N GLU A 40 1.89 -0.38 9.88
CA GLU A 40 1.74 0.85 9.09
C GLU A 40 1.48 0.56 7.61
N ASP A 41 2.17 -0.41 7.02
CA ASP A 41 1.94 -0.85 5.64
C ASP A 41 0.51 -1.38 5.46
N GLU A 42 0.00 -2.16 6.43
CA GLU A 42 -1.37 -2.65 6.41
C GLU A 42 -2.39 -1.54 6.58
N LYS A 43 -2.13 -0.53 7.42
CA LYS A 43 -2.99 0.66 7.54
C LYS A 43 -3.05 1.42 6.23
N LEU A 44 -1.93 1.61 5.54
CA LEU A 44 -1.88 2.27 4.24
C LEU A 44 -2.70 1.49 3.20
N ARG A 45 -2.57 0.15 3.19
CA ARG A 45 -3.37 -0.73 2.33
C ARG A 45 -4.86 -0.63 2.62
N LEU A 46 -5.28 -0.63 3.88
CA LEU A 46 -6.69 -0.50 4.25
C LEU A 46 -7.24 0.91 3.93
N SER A 47 -6.41 1.94 4.09
CA SER A 47 -6.76 3.31 3.74
C SER A 47 -6.98 3.47 2.23
N SER A 48 -6.15 2.84 1.39
CA SER A 48 -6.32 2.92 -0.07
C SER A 48 -7.60 2.22 -0.53
N VAL A 49 -7.95 1.07 0.07
CA VAL A 49 -9.22 0.39 -0.18
C VAL A 49 -10.40 1.24 0.26
N SER A 50 -10.34 1.83 1.46
CA SER A 50 -11.41 2.68 1.98
C SER A 50 -11.63 3.92 1.11
N ALA A 51 -10.57 4.52 0.60
CA ALA A 51 -10.65 5.64 -0.34
C ALA A 51 -11.29 5.23 -1.68
N ALA A 52 -10.98 4.04 -2.19
CA ALA A 52 -11.59 3.51 -3.42
C ALA A 52 -13.11 3.26 -3.24
N ILE A 53 -13.52 2.75 -2.08
CA ILE A 53 -14.95 2.55 -1.74
C ILE A 53 -15.66 3.90 -1.67
N ALA A 54 -15.12 4.86 -0.91
CA ALA A 54 -15.71 6.19 -0.76
C ALA A 54 -15.88 6.91 -2.10
N LYS A 55 -14.90 6.77 -3.01
CA LYS A 55 -15.01 7.28 -4.38
C LYS A 55 -16.15 6.62 -5.15
N GLY A 56 -16.28 5.29 -5.06
CA GLY A 56 -17.39 4.56 -5.67
C GLY A 56 -18.76 4.99 -5.13
N GLU A 57 -18.87 5.22 -3.82
CA GLU A 57 -20.10 5.74 -3.20
C GLU A 57 -20.46 7.15 -3.71
N ALA A 58 -19.46 8.03 -3.82
CA ALA A 58 -19.65 9.36 -4.39
C ALA A 58 -20.09 9.30 -5.87
N ASP A 59 -19.49 8.42 -6.67
CA ASP A 59 -19.87 8.22 -8.08
C ASP A 59 -21.32 7.71 -8.20
N ILE A 60 -21.76 6.82 -7.29
CA ILE A 60 -23.15 6.35 -7.21
C ILE A 60 -24.10 7.51 -6.90
N GLN A 61 -23.79 8.30 -5.87
CA GLN A 61 -24.63 9.44 -5.47
C GLN A 61 -24.72 10.52 -6.56
N ALA A 62 -23.63 10.74 -7.30
CA ALA A 62 -23.59 11.67 -8.43
C ALA A 62 -24.29 11.13 -9.69
N GLY A 63 -24.77 9.88 -9.69
CA GLY A 63 -25.35 9.24 -10.88
C GLY A 63 -24.31 8.90 -11.96
N SER A 64 -23.02 8.98 -11.63
CA SER A 64 -21.90 8.66 -12.53
C SER A 64 -21.63 7.15 -12.57
N THR A 65 -22.68 6.36 -12.78
CA THR A 65 -22.61 4.89 -12.84
C THR A 65 -22.91 4.39 -14.24
N VAL A 66 -22.31 3.25 -14.59
CA VAL A 66 -22.59 2.55 -15.84
C VAL A 66 -23.32 1.26 -15.51
N ARG A 67 -24.47 1.03 -16.15
CA ARG A 67 -25.23 -0.21 -15.98
C ARG A 67 -24.39 -1.39 -16.46
N TYR A 68 -24.33 -2.44 -15.65
CA TYR A 68 -23.69 -3.68 -16.06
C TYR A 68 -24.45 -4.34 -17.22
N THR A 69 -23.72 -4.69 -18.28
CA THR A 69 -24.20 -5.46 -19.43
C THR A 69 -23.22 -6.59 -19.73
N SER A 70 -23.66 -7.59 -20.49
CA SER A 70 -22.78 -8.68 -20.93
C SER A 70 -21.63 -8.20 -21.84
N SER A 71 -21.80 -7.08 -22.56
CA SER A 71 -20.79 -6.49 -23.43
C SER A 71 -19.82 -5.54 -22.71
N LEU A 72 -20.13 -5.12 -21.49
CA LEU A 72 -19.43 -4.03 -20.81
C LEU A 72 -17.92 -4.30 -20.67
N MET A 73 -17.53 -5.53 -20.34
CA MET A 73 -16.11 -5.88 -20.20
C MET A 73 -15.37 -5.82 -21.54
N THR A 74 -16.02 -6.22 -22.63
CA THR A 74 -15.47 -6.13 -23.99
C THR A 74 -15.27 -4.66 -24.38
N GLU A 75 -16.25 -3.81 -24.10
CA GLU A 75 -16.17 -2.36 -24.37
C GLU A 75 -15.07 -1.67 -23.57
N ILE A 76 -14.92 -2.01 -22.28
CA ILE A 76 -13.85 -1.48 -21.43
C ILE A 76 -12.48 -1.91 -21.97
N SER A 77 -12.36 -3.18 -22.38
CA SER A 77 -11.11 -3.73 -22.92
C SER A 77 -10.69 -3.01 -24.21
N GLU A 78 -11.62 -2.78 -25.13
CA GLU A 78 -11.33 -2.06 -26.38
C GLU A 78 -10.97 -0.59 -26.11
N LYS A 79 -11.71 0.10 -25.23
CA LYS A 79 -11.37 1.47 -24.80
C LYS A 79 -9.97 1.54 -24.18
N GLY A 80 -9.60 0.55 -23.36
CA GLY A 80 -8.28 0.43 -22.76
C GLY A 80 -7.18 0.27 -23.80
N LYS A 81 -7.39 -0.59 -24.80
CA LYS A 81 -6.47 -0.80 -25.92
C LYS A 81 -6.25 0.49 -26.72
N GLN A 82 -7.32 1.21 -27.05
CA GLN A 82 -7.23 2.48 -27.78
C GLN A 82 -6.51 3.56 -26.95
N ALA A 83 -6.76 3.63 -25.64
CA ALA A 83 -6.08 4.56 -24.75
C ALA A 83 -4.57 4.28 -24.65
N ALA A 84 -4.17 3.00 -24.62
CA ALA A 84 -2.76 2.60 -24.61
C ALA A 84 -2.06 2.96 -25.93
N LEU A 85 -2.69 2.68 -27.07
CA LEU A 85 -2.17 3.07 -28.39
C LEU A 85 -2.02 4.60 -28.53
N ALA A 86 -2.91 5.36 -27.90
CA ALA A 86 -2.85 6.82 -27.85
C ALA A 86 -1.87 7.38 -26.80
N GLY A 87 -1.13 6.52 -26.08
CA GLY A 87 -0.16 6.94 -25.08
C GLY A 87 -0.76 7.64 -23.85
N LYS A 88 -2.05 7.42 -23.55
CA LYS A 88 -2.69 8.01 -22.37
C LYS A 88 -2.05 7.48 -21.09
N THR A 89 -1.72 8.39 -20.17
CA THR A 89 -1.10 8.04 -18.90
C THR A 89 -2.10 7.30 -18.01
N ILE A 90 -1.66 6.18 -17.44
CA ILE A 90 -2.43 5.45 -16.43
C ILE A 90 -2.47 6.30 -15.15
N LYS A 91 -3.65 6.43 -14.54
CA LYS A 91 -3.80 7.16 -13.29
C LYS A 91 -2.96 6.50 -12.20
N ASN A 92 -2.24 7.29 -11.41
CA ASN A 92 -1.37 6.75 -10.36
C ASN A 92 -2.12 5.90 -9.33
N GLU A 93 -3.39 6.23 -9.07
CA GLU A 93 -4.28 5.51 -8.15
C GLU A 93 -4.59 4.05 -8.55
N VAL A 94 -4.28 3.63 -9.80
CA VAL A 94 -4.49 2.26 -10.29
C VAL A 94 -3.21 1.59 -10.81
N LYS A 95 -2.04 2.21 -10.59
CA LYS A 95 -0.76 1.57 -10.90
C LYS A 95 -0.43 0.52 -9.82
N PRO A 96 0.13 -0.64 -10.20
CA PRO A 96 0.57 -1.66 -9.26
C PRO A 96 1.73 -1.18 -8.38
#